data_AF-A0A2D6MLS3-F1
#
_entry.id   AF-A0A2D6MLS3-F1
#
_cell.length_a   1.000
_cell.length_b   1.000
_cell.length_c   1.000
_cell.angle_alpha   90.00
_cell.angle_beta   90.00
_cell.angle_gamma   90.00
#
_symmetry.space_group_name_H-M   'P 1'
#
loop_
_entity.id
_entity.type
_entity.pdbx_description
1 polymer ?
#
loop_
_entity_poly.entity_id
_entity_poly.type
_entity_poly.pdbx_seq_one_letter_code
_entity_poly.pdbx_strand_id
1 'polypeptide(L)'
;MKILGEQGRNFDARDVLTSAGHDLLGAVFRDEDGVPAELALDRRYPGLVLAWLERTPDQTLEALRDTVIDRVLPGFLEKSPTAQALCFTPLPKASWWPKAAPEVAGVGDRLLIAFFVECDPLDVWDERFAGLGAALEAGGCGHTLFVAPFVPVVPGVDPDLAEL
;
A
#
# COMPACT_ATOMS: atom_id res chain seq x y z
N MET A 1 21.27 -17.41 12.17
CA MET A 1 20.35 -18.44 11.62
C MET A 1 20.97 -19.83 11.40
N LYS A 2 22.30 -19.97 11.19
CA LYS A 2 22.96 -21.27 10.92
C LYS A 2 22.64 -22.38 11.95
N ILE A 3 22.74 -22.07 13.25
CA ILE A 3 22.48 -23.01 14.35
C ILE A 3 21.03 -23.53 14.35
N LEU A 4 20.05 -22.68 14.03
CA LEU A 4 18.64 -23.09 13.95
C LEU A 4 18.41 -24.00 12.74
N GLY A 5 19.04 -23.70 11.60
CA GLY A 5 18.97 -24.53 10.40
C GLY A 5 19.58 -25.91 10.59
N GLU A 6 20.75 -25.99 11.22
CA GLU A 6 21.42 -27.27 11.52
C GLU A 6 20.61 -28.17 12.46
N GLN A 7 19.74 -27.58 13.28
CA GLN A 7 18.83 -28.31 14.18
C GLN A 7 17.46 -28.61 13.55
N GLY A 8 17.27 -28.33 12.26
CA GLY A 8 15.98 -28.54 11.56
C GLY A 8 14.87 -27.58 12.01
N ARG A 9 15.22 -26.46 12.65
CA ARG A 9 14.27 -25.49 13.23
C ARG A 9 13.97 -24.30 12.32
N ASN A 10 14.36 -24.38 11.04
CA ASN A 10 13.94 -23.44 10.01
C ASN A 10 12.54 -23.76 9.45
N PHE A 11 12.02 -24.98 9.70
CA PHE A 11 10.73 -25.45 9.20
C PHE A 11 10.58 -25.31 7.67
N ASP A 12 11.64 -25.64 6.92
CA ASP A 12 11.71 -25.45 5.46
C ASP A 12 10.62 -26.20 4.66
N ALA A 13 9.92 -27.15 5.29
CA ALA A 13 8.78 -27.87 4.70
C ALA A 13 7.45 -27.08 4.76
N ARG A 14 7.41 -25.89 5.36
CA ARG A 14 6.21 -25.06 5.48
C ARG A 14 6.23 -23.93 4.47
N ASP A 15 5.04 -23.51 4.05
CA ASP A 15 4.86 -22.26 3.33
C ASP A 15 5.19 -21.10 4.27
N VAL A 16 6.19 -20.30 3.87
CA VAL A 16 6.63 -19.14 4.64
C VAL A 16 6.01 -17.89 4.03
N LEU A 17 5.16 -17.23 4.81
CA LEU A 17 4.70 -15.87 4.51
C LEU A 17 5.69 -14.88 5.10
N THR A 18 6.25 -14.01 4.25
CA THR A 18 7.21 -12.97 4.65
C THR A 18 6.68 -11.60 4.29
N SER A 19 6.82 -10.63 5.20
CA SER A 19 6.60 -9.22 4.91
C SER A 19 7.78 -8.65 4.09
N ALA A 20 7.48 -8.03 2.96
CA ALA A 20 8.49 -7.34 2.15
C ALA A 20 8.60 -5.85 2.55
N GLY A 21 9.83 -5.34 2.55
CA GLY A 21 10.07 -3.90 2.63
C GLY A 21 9.62 -3.22 1.33
N HIS A 22 9.36 -1.92 1.41
CA HIS A 22 9.00 -1.11 0.25
C HIS A 22 9.76 0.22 0.29
N ASP A 23 10.12 0.75 -0.88
CA ASP A 23 10.66 2.10 -1.02
C ASP A 23 9.53 3.09 -1.28
N LEU A 24 9.58 4.24 -0.61
CA LEU A 24 8.71 5.38 -0.91
C LEU A 24 9.17 6.02 -2.22
N LEU A 25 8.28 6.04 -3.21
CA LEU A 25 8.54 6.62 -4.53
C LEU A 25 8.01 8.05 -4.68
N GLY A 26 7.07 8.46 -3.84
CA GLY A 26 6.53 9.80 -3.83
C GLY A 26 5.27 9.92 -2.99
N ALA A 27 4.79 11.13 -2.84
CA ALA A 27 3.64 11.46 -2.02
C ALA A 27 2.87 12.63 -2.62
N VAL A 28 1.55 12.63 -2.42
CA VAL A 28 0.69 13.79 -2.69
C VAL A 28 -0.02 14.13 -1.39
N PHE A 29 0.03 15.40 -1.01
CA PHE A 29 -0.59 15.94 0.20
C PHE A 29 -1.73 16.87 -0.20
N ARG A 30 -2.84 16.79 0.53
CA ARG A 30 -3.97 17.71 0.35
C ARG A 30 -3.62 19.10 0.88
N ASP A 31 -2.99 19.13 2.06
CA ASP A 31 -2.69 20.36 2.80
C ASP A 31 -1.19 20.66 2.80
N GLU A 32 -0.84 21.95 2.70
CA GLU A 32 0.56 22.41 2.65
C GLU A 32 1.31 22.16 3.98
N ASP A 33 0.61 22.28 5.11
CA ASP A 33 1.10 22.05 6.47
C ASP A 33 0.59 20.72 7.06
N GLY A 34 0.29 19.76 6.18
CA GLY A 34 -0.17 18.43 6.54
C GLY A 34 0.87 17.59 7.28
N VAL A 35 0.49 16.36 7.62
CA VAL A 35 1.36 15.43 8.34
C VAL A 35 2.44 14.89 7.40
N PRO A 36 3.74 14.96 7.76
CA PRO A 36 4.81 14.35 6.97
C PRO A 36 4.60 12.85 6.76
N ALA A 37 5.05 12.32 5.62
CA ALA A 37 4.88 10.91 5.26
C ALA A 37 5.43 9.95 6.33
N GLU A 38 6.55 10.33 6.97
CA GLU A 38 7.23 9.57 8.01
C GLU A 38 6.40 9.43 9.30
N LEU A 39 5.46 10.34 9.52
CA LEU A 39 4.58 10.37 10.70
C LEU A 39 3.15 9.92 10.39
N ALA A 40 2.86 9.52 9.14
CA ALA A 40 1.50 9.20 8.71
C ALA A 40 0.90 8.04 9.52
N LEU A 41 1.68 6.99 9.80
CA LEU A 41 1.24 5.86 10.63
C LEU A 41 1.08 6.23 12.12
N ASP A 42 1.89 7.16 12.62
CA ASP A 42 1.84 7.61 14.02
C ASP A 42 0.70 8.60 14.29
N ARG A 43 0.24 9.31 13.25
CA ARG A 43 -0.85 10.29 13.33
C ARG A 43 -2.19 9.69 13.76
N ARG A 44 -2.36 8.37 13.63
CA ARG A 44 -3.62 7.65 13.87
C ARG A 44 -4.78 8.23 13.05
N TYR A 45 -4.61 8.26 11.73
CA TYR A 45 -5.72 8.56 10.83
C TYR A 45 -6.89 7.60 11.09
N PRO A 46 -8.14 8.07 11.10
CA PRO A 46 -9.33 7.23 11.26
C PRO A 46 -9.48 6.15 10.18
N GLY A 47 -8.91 6.38 8.99
CA GLY A 47 -9.01 5.45 7.88
C GLY A 47 -7.72 5.30 7.09
N LEU A 48 -7.55 4.12 6.53
CA LEU A 48 -6.52 3.82 5.53
C LEU A 48 -7.20 3.11 4.36
N VAL A 49 -6.88 3.47 3.13
CA VAL A 49 -7.23 2.68 1.94
C VAL A 49 -5.94 2.30 1.24
N LEU A 50 -5.81 1.04 0.86
CA LEU A 50 -4.66 0.53 0.12
C LEU A 50 -5.07 0.17 -1.29
N ALA A 51 -4.30 0.61 -2.29
CA ALA A 51 -4.46 0.22 -3.67
C ALA A 51 -3.15 -0.40 -4.20
N TRP A 52 -3.26 -1.55 -4.86
CA TRP A 52 -2.16 -2.15 -5.60
C TRP A 52 -2.40 -2.00 -7.09
N LEU A 53 -1.37 -1.55 -7.79
CA LEU A 53 -1.34 -1.43 -9.23
C LEU A 53 -0.15 -2.20 -9.78
N GLU A 54 -0.29 -2.64 -11.02
CA GLU A 54 0.80 -3.25 -11.80
C GLU A 54 0.86 -2.57 -13.17
N ARG A 55 2.07 -2.19 -13.60
CA ARG A 55 2.27 -1.53 -14.89
C ARG A 55 1.86 -2.44 -16.05
N THR A 56 1.46 -1.85 -17.17
CA THR A 56 1.35 -2.64 -18.40
C THR A 56 2.74 -3.04 -18.92
N PRO A 57 2.86 -4.14 -19.68
CA PRO A 57 4.17 -4.64 -20.12
C PRO A 57 5.00 -3.63 -20.93
N ASP A 58 4.33 -2.72 -21.65
CA ASP A 58 4.92 -1.69 -22.51
C ASP A 58 5.33 -0.40 -21.77
N GLN A 59 5.01 -0.28 -20.48
CA GLN A 59 5.27 0.91 -19.67
C GLN A 59 6.34 0.63 -18.63
N THR A 60 7.01 1.66 -18.12
CA THR A 60 7.94 1.52 -16.99
C THR A 60 7.24 1.79 -15.66
N LEU A 61 7.85 1.36 -14.55
CA LEU A 61 7.33 1.67 -13.22
C LEU A 61 7.30 3.18 -12.97
N GLU A 62 8.30 3.91 -13.46
CA GLU A 62 8.39 5.37 -13.37
C GLU A 62 7.24 6.02 -14.15
N ALA A 63 6.91 5.54 -15.35
CA ALA A 63 5.80 6.07 -16.14
C ALA A 63 4.45 5.86 -15.43
N LEU A 64 4.24 4.70 -14.82
CA LEU A 64 3.07 4.44 -13.99
C LEU A 64 3.04 5.37 -12.77
N ARG A 65 4.15 5.48 -12.04
CA ARG A 65 4.28 6.36 -10.85
C ARG A 65 3.95 7.81 -11.21
N ASP A 66 4.57 8.35 -12.26
CA ASP A 66 4.41 9.74 -12.66
C ASP A 66 2.97 10.01 -13.10
N THR A 67 2.37 9.08 -13.84
CA THR A 67 0.95 9.19 -14.22
C THR A 67 0.04 9.23 -13.00
N VAL A 68 0.26 8.35 -12.02
CA VAL A 68 -0.52 8.31 -10.79
C VAL A 68 -0.33 9.61 -9.98
N ILE A 69 0.91 9.98 -9.69
CA ILE A 69 1.26 11.12 -8.82
C ILE A 69 0.87 12.45 -9.46
N ASP A 70 1.13 12.64 -10.74
CA ASP A 70 0.97 13.95 -11.37
C ASP A 70 -0.45 14.19 -11.92
N ARG A 71 -1.18 13.12 -12.26
CA ARG A 71 -2.48 13.24 -12.95
C ARG A 71 -3.67 12.75 -12.15
N VAL A 72 -3.53 11.64 -11.42
CA VAL A 72 -4.67 11.00 -10.76
C VAL A 72 -4.84 11.50 -9.34
N LEU A 73 -3.77 11.42 -8.54
CA LEU A 73 -3.82 11.70 -7.11
C LEU A 73 -4.19 13.16 -6.76
N PRO A 74 -3.71 14.22 -7.44
CA PRO A 74 -4.02 15.59 -7.04
C PRO A 74 -5.52 15.89 -7.09
N GLY A 75 -6.20 15.48 -8.16
CA GLY A 75 -7.65 15.64 -8.29
C GLY A 75 -8.43 14.74 -7.33
N PHE A 76 -7.87 13.59 -6.96
CA PHE A 76 -8.48 12.71 -5.97
C PHE A 76 -8.45 13.32 -4.55
N LEU A 77 -7.37 14.00 -4.20
CA LEU A 77 -7.15 14.57 -2.86
C LEU A 77 -7.83 15.92 -2.68
N GLU A 78 -8.00 16.70 -3.75
CA GLU A 78 -8.62 18.03 -3.68
C GLU A 78 -9.98 17.97 -2.97
N LYS A 79 -10.15 18.79 -1.92
CA LYS A 79 -11.39 18.93 -1.13
C LYS A 79 -11.97 17.56 -0.73
N SER A 80 -11.10 16.65 -0.33
CA SER A 80 -11.43 15.29 0.07
C SER A 80 -11.15 15.06 1.55
N PRO A 81 -11.73 14.01 2.15
CA PRO A 81 -11.31 13.53 3.47
C PRO A 81 -9.94 12.82 3.44
N THR A 82 -9.35 12.61 2.26
CA THR A 82 -8.02 12.00 2.11
C THR A 82 -6.95 13.07 2.30
N ALA A 83 -6.22 13.00 3.41
CA ALA A 83 -5.20 13.98 3.74
C ALA A 83 -3.93 13.82 2.91
N GLN A 84 -3.54 12.58 2.62
CA GLN A 84 -2.34 12.28 1.82
C GLN A 84 -2.42 10.90 1.17
N ALA A 85 -1.72 10.75 0.06
CA ALA A 85 -1.52 9.48 -0.63
C ALA A 85 -0.02 9.23 -0.81
N LEU A 86 0.46 8.09 -0.31
CA LEU A 86 1.87 7.70 -0.35
C LEU A 86 2.05 6.54 -1.33
N CYS A 87 2.98 6.68 -2.29
CA CYS A 87 3.25 5.67 -3.31
C CYS A 87 4.54 4.91 -2.99
N PHE A 88 4.47 3.58 -3.04
CA PHE A 88 5.57 2.69 -2.69
C PHE A 88 5.80 1.62 -3.76
N THR A 89 7.01 1.06 -3.82
CA THR A 89 7.33 -0.14 -4.63
C THR A 89 7.97 -1.23 -3.78
N PRO A 90 7.66 -2.51 -3.99
CA PRO A 90 8.25 -3.59 -3.21
C PRO A 90 9.74 -3.75 -3.45
N LEU A 91 10.49 -3.97 -2.38
CA LEU A 91 11.91 -4.33 -2.43
C LEU A 91 12.09 -5.81 -2.75
N PRO A 92 13.17 -6.18 -3.45
CA PRO A 92 13.52 -7.58 -3.66
C PRO A 92 13.79 -8.29 -2.33
N LYS A 93 13.66 -9.62 -2.36
CA LYS A 93 14.04 -10.49 -1.26
C LYS A 93 15.46 -10.18 -0.80
N ALA A 94 15.63 -9.91 0.48
CA ALA A 94 16.95 -9.64 1.04
C ALA A 94 17.78 -10.93 1.13
N SER A 95 19.09 -10.81 0.96
CA SER A 95 20.02 -11.96 0.97
C SER A 95 20.05 -12.74 2.30
N TRP A 96 19.62 -12.11 3.39
CA TRP A 96 19.55 -12.73 4.73
C TRP A 96 18.23 -13.46 5.02
N TRP A 97 17.24 -13.39 4.12
CA TRP A 97 15.96 -14.09 4.29
C TRP A 97 16.14 -15.62 4.30
N PRO A 98 15.22 -16.36 4.96
CA PRO A 98 15.18 -17.81 4.84
C PRO A 98 15.16 -18.26 3.37
N LYS A 99 15.85 -19.36 3.06
CA LYS A 99 15.85 -19.92 1.69
C LYS A 99 14.44 -20.26 1.22
N ALA A 100 13.61 -20.78 2.11
CA ALA A 100 12.22 -21.13 1.86
C ALA A 100 11.30 -19.93 1.62
N ALA A 101 11.72 -18.70 1.94
CA ALA A 101 10.91 -17.52 1.63
C ALA A 101 10.76 -17.35 0.11
N PRO A 102 9.55 -17.09 -0.41
CA PRO A 102 9.36 -16.85 -1.84
C PRO A 102 10.05 -15.56 -2.29
N GLU A 103 10.23 -15.42 -3.60
CA GLU A 103 10.55 -14.11 -4.17
C GLU A 103 9.39 -13.15 -3.98
N VAL A 104 9.71 -11.85 -3.85
CA VAL A 104 8.70 -10.81 -3.67
C VAL A 104 8.05 -10.53 -5.03
N ALA A 105 6.73 -10.71 -5.12
CA ALA A 105 5.99 -10.50 -6.35
C ALA A 105 5.89 -9.01 -6.70
N GLY A 106 6.07 -8.68 -7.99
CA GLY A 106 5.89 -7.32 -8.50
C GLY A 106 7.05 -6.35 -8.27
N VAL A 107 8.22 -6.85 -7.88
CA VAL A 107 9.45 -6.04 -7.81
C VAL A 107 9.76 -5.46 -9.19
N GLY A 108 9.78 -4.13 -9.30
CA GLY A 108 9.97 -3.41 -10.56
C GLY A 108 8.71 -3.23 -11.40
N ASP A 109 7.56 -3.77 -10.97
CA ASP A 109 6.32 -3.76 -11.75
C ASP A 109 5.13 -3.14 -11.01
N ARG A 110 5.13 -3.19 -9.67
CA ARG A 110 3.99 -2.81 -8.84
C ARG A 110 4.17 -1.51 -8.07
N LEU A 111 3.06 -0.80 -7.92
CA LEU A 111 2.89 0.26 -6.95
C LEU A 111 1.91 -0.16 -5.87
N LEU A 112 2.24 0.18 -4.62
CA LEU A 112 1.30 0.24 -3.51
C LEU A 112 1.02 1.71 -3.22
N ILE A 113 -0.25 2.10 -3.17
CA ILE A 113 -0.66 3.44 -2.76
C ILE A 113 -1.40 3.32 -1.42
N ALA A 114 -0.94 4.08 -0.42
CA ALA A 114 -1.58 4.20 0.87
C ALA A 114 -2.27 5.57 0.99
N PHE A 115 -3.59 5.56 1.03
CA PHE A 115 -4.43 6.75 1.21
C PHE A 115 -4.80 6.89 2.69
N PHE A 116 -4.34 7.96 3.33
CA PHE A 116 -4.65 8.26 4.73
C PHE A 116 -5.89 9.16 4.79
N VAL A 117 -6.93 8.68 5.47
CA VAL A 117 -8.29 9.25 5.44
C VAL A 117 -8.68 9.76 6.82
N GLU A 118 -9.28 10.95 6.87
CA GLU A 118 -9.66 11.66 8.11
C GLU A 118 -11.06 11.31 8.63
N CYS A 119 -11.70 10.30 8.02
CA CYS A 119 -12.96 9.71 8.44
C CYS A 119 -12.91 8.18 8.29
N ASP A 120 -13.99 7.51 8.69
CA ASP A 120 -14.16 6.10 8.34
C ASP A 120 -14.21 5.98 6.80
N PRO A 121 -13.36 5.13 6.17
CA PRO A 121 -13.35 4.98 4.71
C PRO A 121 -14.67 4.40 4.18
N LEU A 122 -15.47 3.73 5.00
CA LEU A 122 -16.77 3.20 4.61
C LEU A 122 -17.80 4.32 4.39
N ASP A 123 -17.72 5.42 5.15
CA ASP A 123 -18.63 6.57 5.02
C ASP A 123 -18.51 7.26 3.65
N VAL A 124 -17.34 7.13 3.00
CA VAL A 124 -17.01 7.81 1.74
C VAL A 124 -16.66 6.82 0.62
N TRP A 125 -16.91 5.53 0.84
CA TRP A 125 -16.46 4.46 -0.06
C TRP A 125 -17.08 4.61 -1.45
N ASP A 126 -18.40 4.69 -1.54
CA ASP A 126 -19.11 4.73 -2.83
C ASP A 126 -18.77 5.99 -3.64
N GLU A 127 -18.65 7.14 -2.97
CA GLU A 127 -18.34 8.41 -3.62
C GLU A 127 -16.88 8.49 -4.07
N ARG A 128 -15.95 7.96 -3.27
CA ARG A 128 -14.52 8.22 -3.45
C ARG A 128 -13.74 6.99 -3.92
N PHE A 129 -13.93 5.83 -3.30
CA PHE A 129 -13.02 4.69 -3.48
C PHE A 129 -13.57 3.59 -4.40
N ALA A 130 -14.89 3.44 -4.53
CA ALA A 130 -15.49 2.40 -5.37
C ALA A 130 -15.08 2.51 -6.85
N GLY A 131 -14.88 3.74 -7.35
CA GLY A 131 -14.39 4.03 -8.70
C GLY A 131 -12.88 4.17 -8.83
N LEU A 132 -12.12 4.07 -7.74
CA LEU A 132 -10.69 4.40 -7.72
C LEU A 132 -9.88 3.52 -8.67
N GLY A 133 -10.18 2.21 -8.74
CA GLY A 133 -9.47 1.30 -9.65
C GLY A 133 -9.59 1.74 -11.11
N ALA A 134 -10.80 2.08 -11.55
CA ALA A 134 -11.03 2.57 -12.92
C ALA A 134 -10.35 3.93 -13.16
N ALA A 135 -10.34 4.81 -12.16
CA ALA A 135 -9.66 6.11 -12.26
C ALA A 135 -8.13 5.95 -12.38
N LEU A 136 -7.54 5.01 -11.63
CA LEU A 136 -6.11 4.69 -11.71
C LEU A 136 -5.74 4.07 -13.06
N GLU A 137 -6.64 3.26 -13.63
CA GLU A 137 -6.46 2.62 -14.94
C GLU A 137 -6.63 3.57 -16.13
N ALA A 138 -7.40 4.65 -15.96
CA ALA A 138 -7.71 5.60 -17.04
C ALA A 138 -6.46 6.25 -17.66
N GLY A 139 -5.34 6.28 -16.94
CA GLY A 139 -4.05 6.75 -17.45
C GLY A 139 -3.38 5.80 -18.45
N GLY A 140 -3.83 4.54 -18.55
CA GLY A 140 -3.32 3.54 -19.48
C GLY A 140 -1.94 2.96 -19.14
N CYS A 141 -1.33 3.38 -18.01
CA CYS A 141 0.02 2.94 -17.64
C CYS A 141 0.06 1.65 -16.81
N GLY A 142 -1.10 1.15 -16.37
CA GLY A 142 -1.19 -0.02 -15.52
C GLY A 142 -2.62 -0.48 -15.30
N HIS A 143 -2.76 -1.54 -14.51
CA HIS A 143 -4.01 -2.13 -14.07
C HIS A 143 -4.07 -2.24 -12.55
N THR A 144 -5.27 -2.12 -12.00
CA THR A 144 -5.50 -2.20 -10.56
C THR A 144 -5.69 -3.66 -10.16
N LEU A 145 -4.85 -4.14 -9.26
CA LEU A 145 -4.92 -5.49 -8.73
C LEU A 145 -5.92 -5.60 -7.57
N PHE A 146 -5.95 -4.56 -6.74
CA PHE A 146 -6.71 -4.57 -5.50
C PHE A 146 -6.91 -3.15 -4.97
N VAL A 147 -8.08 -2.87 -4.41
CA VAL A 147 -8.36 -1.68 -3.60
C VAL A 147 -9.17 -2.13 -2.39
N ALA A 148 -8.73 -1.80 -1.19
CA ALA A 148 -9.46 -2.16 0.02
C ALA A 148 -9.29 -1.14 1.14
N PRO A 149 -10.34 -0.94 1.95
CA PRO A 149 -10.25 -0.16 3.16
C PRO A 149 -9.57 -0.99 4.25
N PHE A 150 -8.88 -0.29 5.15
CA PHE A 150 -8.35 -0.81 6.38
C PHE A 150 -8.74 0.17 7.50
N VAL A 151 -9.61 -0.30 8.39
CA VAL A 151 -10.03 0.47 9.56
C VAL A 151 -9.07 0.10 10.70
N PRO A 152 -8.28 1.05 11.22
CA PRO A 152 -7.37 0.79 12.32
C PRO A 152 -8.16 0.45 13.58
N VAL A 153 -7.84 -0.69 14.19
CA VAL A 153 -8.34 -1.09 15.51
C VAL A 153 -7.32 -0.78 16.58
N VAL A 154 -7.79 -0.35 17.75
CA VAL A 154 -7.01 -0.13 18.96
C VAL A 154 -7.17 -1.34 19.88
N PRO A 155 -6.13 -2.20 19.99
CA PRO A 155 -6.21 -3.40 20.81
C PRO A 155 -6.57 -3.08 22.26
N GLY A 156 -7.60 -3.75 22.78
CA GLY A 156 -8.09 -3.57 24.15
C GLY A 156 -9.01 -2.37 24.36
N VAL A 157 -9.32 -1.60 23.30
CA VAL A 157 -10.35 -0.55 23.31
C VAL A 157 -11.50 -0.95 22.40
N ASP A 158 -11.17 -1.32 21.17
CA ASP A 158 -12.16 -1.74 20.17
C ASP A 158 -12.61 -3.19 20.41
N PRO A 159 -13.84 -3.55 20.00
CA PRO A 159 -14.36 -4.92 20.10
C PRO A 159 -13.52 -5.90 19.29
N ASP A 160 -13.74 -7.19 19.51
CA ASP A 160 -13.06 -8.23 18.74
C ASP A 160 -13.33 -8.02 17.24
N LEU A 161 -12.32 -8.25 16.39
CA LEU A 161 -12.46 -8.18 14.93
C LEU A 161 -13.56 -9.12 14.43
N ALA A 162 -13.85 -10.22 15.14
CA ALA A 162 -14.95 -11.11 14.81
C ALA A 162 -16.35 -10.53 15.07
N GLU A 163 -16.43 -9.40 15.78
CA GLU A 163 -17.67 -8.70 16.16
C GLU A 163 -17.88 -7.38 15.40
N LEU A 164 -16.92 -7.00 14.53
CA LEU A 164 -16.97 -5.85 13.61
C LEU A 164 -17.48 -6.29 12.23
#